data_AF-A0A1A1WL69-F1
#
_entry.id   AF-A0A1A1WL69-F1
#
_cell.length_a   1.000
_cell.length_b   1.000
_cell.length_c   1.000
_cell.angle_alpha   90.00
_cell.angle_beta   90.00
_cell.angle_gamma   90.00
#
_symmetry.space_group_name_H-M   'P 1'
#
loop_
_entity.id
_entity.type
_entity.pdbx_description
1 polymer ?
#
loop_
_entity_poly.entity_id
_entity_poly.type
_entity_poly.pdbx_seq_one_letter_code
_entity_poly.pdbx_strand_id
1 'polypeptide(L)'
;MPAKLRASALFVAAATAIALAPPTLADQVDPIPGNGVFVVGPDIAPGLYHTGGSGSAFGVWINNVPTQDSMCSWFTYSTPDANKDHVLQTNTSIGPMYANINTAVKAFESQNCQPWTRVP
;
A
#
# COMPACT_ATOMS: atom_id res chain seq x y z
N MET A 1 44.79 -12.43 -52.72
CA MET A 1 44.56 -11.27 -51.82
C MET A 1 43.19 -11.44 -51.17
N PRO A 2 43.05 -11.62 -49.85
CA PRO A 2 41.75 -11.54 -49.19
C PRO A 2 41.55 -10.14 -48.57
N ALA A 3 40.37 -9.57 -48.78
CA ALA A 3 39.95 -8.33 -48.14
C ALA A 3 39.51 -8.60 -46.69
N LYS A 4 40.11 -7.88 -45.73
CA LYS A 4 39.77 -7.94 -44.31
C LYS A 4 38.51 -7.10 -44.05
N LEU A 5 37.39 -7.72 -43.65
CA LEU A 5 36.26 -6.99 -43.09
C LEU A 5 36.66 -6.41 -41.72
N ARG A 6 36.69 -5.08 -41.61
CA ARG A 6 36.77 -4.35 -40.33
C ARG A 6 35.35 -4.05 -39.86
N ALA A 7 34.81 -4.90 -38.99
CA ALA A 7 33.56 -4.63 -38.27
C ALA A 7 33.86 -4.60 -36.77
N SER A 8 34.19 -3.43 -36.22
CA SER A 8 34.47 -3.32 -34.78
C SER A 8 34.06 -1.99 -34.13
N ALA A 9 33.30 -1.12 -34.81
CA ALA A 9 33.06 0.24 -34.28
C ALA A 9 31.61 0.54 -33.87
N LEU A 10 30.68 -0.42 -33.90
CA LEU A 10 29.25 -0.14 -33.63
C LEU A 10 28.74 -0.60 -32.26
N PHE A 11 29.54 -1.32 -31.45
CA PHE A 11 29.03 -1.96 -30.23
C PHE A 11 29.11 -1.14 -28.94
N VAL A 12 29.67 0.07 -28.94
CA VAL A 12 29.92 0.81 -27.67
C VAL A 12 28.83 1.86 -27.37
N ALA A 13 27.98 2.24 -28.32
CA ALA A 13 27.05 3.37 -28.13
C ALA A 13 25.70 3.03 -27.46
N ALA A 14 25.38 1.74 -27.21
CA ALA A 14 24.04 1.35 -26.75
C ALA A 14 23.90 1.18 -25.22
N ALA A 15 24.98 1.26 -24.45
CA ALA A 15 24.96 0.87 -23.03
C ALA A 15 24.66 2.01 -22.02
N THR A 16 24.61 3.28 -22.44
CA THR A 16 24.51 4.42 -21.51
C THR A 16 23.11 5.02 -21.34
N ALA A 17 22.10 4.55 -22.08
CA ALA A 17 20.78 5.20 -22.11
C ALA A 17 19.74 4.64 -21.10
N ILE A 18 20.04 3.57 -20.36
CA ILE A 18 19.05 2.90 -19.48
C ILE A 18 18.95 3.57 -18.09
N ALA A 19 19.87 4.47 -17.72
CA ALA A 19 20.01 4.96 -16.34
C ALA A 19 19.08 6.13 -15.93
N LEU A 20 18.22 6.64 -16.82
CA LEU A 20 17.42 7.87 -16.58
C LEU A 20 15.91 7.67 -16.74
N ALA A 21 15.41 6.43 -16.74
CA ALA A 21 13.98 6.26 -16.55
C ALA A 21 13.64 6.80 -15.14
N PRO A 22 12.75 7.82 -15.01
CA PRO A 22 12.21 8.15 -13.70
C PRO A 22 11.64 6.83 -13.13
N PRO A 23 11.83 6.56 -11.82
CA PRO A 23 11.14 5.43 -11.22
C PRO A 23 9.68 5.57 -11.61
N THR A 24 9.13 4.55 -12.30
CA THR A 24 7.71 4.50 -12.59
C THR A 24 7.04 4.62 -11.23
N LEU A 25 6.57 5.82 -10.90
CA LEU A 25 5.65 6.02 -9.79
C LEU A 25 4.43 5.24 -10.26
N ALA A 26 4.30 3.99 -9.82
CA ALA A 26 3.05 3.28 -9.96
C ALA A 26 1.99 4.22 -9.41
N ASP A 27 0.90 4.41 -10.16
CA ASP A 27 -0.16 5.28 -9.72
C ASP A 27 -0.62 4.81 -8.33
N GLN A 28 -0.75 5.75 -7.39
CA GLN A 28 -1.07 5.40 -6.01
C GLN A 28 -2.43 4.70 -5.97
N VAL A 29 -2.57 3.67 -5.15
CA VAL A 29 -3.79 2.87 -5.14
C VAL A 29 -4.91 3.66 -4.48
N ASP A 30 -5.97 3.93 -5.24
CA ASP A 30 -7.19 4.61 -4.77
C ASP A 30 -8.43 3.99 -5.46
N PRO A 31 -9.39 3.39 -4.71
CA PRO A 31 -9.43 3.23 -3.26
C PRO A 31 -8.39 2.22 -2.75
N ILE A 32 -7.93 2.41 -1.51
CA ILE A 32 -6.99 1.46 -0.88
C ILE A 32 -7.73 0.13 -0.65
N PRO A 33 -7.18 -1.02 -1.07
CA PRO A 33 -7.81 -2.31 -0.83
C PRO A 33 -8.03 -2.58 0.67
N GLY A 34 -9.08 -3.34 0.97
CA GLY A 34 -9.46 -3.67 2.35
C GLY A 34 -8.49 -4.59 3.10
N ASN A 35 -7.57 -5.23 2.39
CA ASN A 35 -6.53 -6.09 2.93
C ASN A 35 -5.17 -5.72 2.36
N GLY A 36 -4.17 -5.61 3.23
CA GLY A 36 -2.78 -5.43 2.82
C GLY A 36 -2.00 -4.50 3.72
N VAL A 37 -0.71 -4.36 3.40
CA VAL A 37 0.21 -3.38 3.99
C VAL A 37 0.67 -2.47 2.87
N PHE A 38 0.55 -1.16 3.08
CA PHE A 38 0.77 -0.14 2.07
C PHE A 38 1.74 0.92 2.62
N VAL A 39 2.81 1.18 1.91
CA VAL A 39 3.79 2.23 2.26
C VAL A 39 3.23 3.59 1.84
N VAL A 40 3.21 4.53 2.78
CA VAL A 40 2.70 5.88 2.54
C VAL A 40 3.70 6.68 1.70
N GLY A 41 3.21 7.24 0.59
CA GLY A 41 4.02 7.90 -0.44
C GLY A 41 4.13 7.02 -1.69
N PRO A 42 4.85 5.90 -1.65
CA PRO A 42 4.95 4.98 -2.78
C PRO A 42 3.61 4.33 -3.17
N ASP A 43 2.88 3.75 -2.22
CA ASP A 43 1.69 2.95 -2.51
C ASP A 43 0.40 3.76 -2.37
N ILE A 44 0.33 4.63 -1.36
CA ILE A 44 -0.89 5.41 -1.02
C ILE A 44 -0.56 6.85 -0.58
N ALA A 45 -1.48 7.78 -0.79
CA ALA A 45 -1.30 9.19 -0.42
C ALA A 45 -1.65 9.46 1.06
N PRO A 46 -0.98 10.41 1.75
CA PRO A 46 -1.38 10.84 3.09
C PRO A 46 -2.72 11.59 3.07
N GLY A 47 -3.71 11.19 3.85
CA GLY A 47 -5.02 11.84 3.94
C GLY A 47 -5.95 11.18 4.95
N LEU A 48 -7.19 11.67 5.01
CA LEU A 48 -8.26 11.02 5.76
C LEU A 48 -8.97 10.02 4.85
N TYR A 49 -9.11 8.79 5.33
CA TYR A 49 -9.74 7.70 4.61
C TYR A 49 -10.95 7.17 5.39
N HIS A 50 -11.97 6.72 4.67
CA HIS A 50 -13.19 6.14 5.19
C HIS A 50 -13.39 4.73 4.63
N THR A 51 -13.75 3.78 5.49
CA THR A 51 -14.21 2.44 5.10
C THR A 51 -15.64 2.22 5.55
N GLY A 52 -16.39 1.42 4.79
CA GLY A 52 -17.73 0.95 5.19
C GLY A 52 -17.73 0.01 6.39
N GLY A 53 -16.56 -0.45 6.85
CA GLY A 53 -16.41 -1.34 8.01
C GLY A 53 -15.91 -2.71 7.59
N SER A 54 -16.45 -3.76 8.21
CA SER A 54 -16.05 -5.15 7.98
C SER A 54 -16.16 -5.58 6.52
N GLY A 55 -15.09 -6.19 6.03
CA GLY A 55 -15.00 -6.86 4.73
C GLY A 55 -15.82 -8.16 4.65
N SER A 56 -16.23 -8.70 5.80
CA SER A 56 -16.88 -10.00 5.90
C SER A 56 -18.29 -9.98 5.33
N ALA A 57 -18.65 -11.01 4.56
CA ALA A 57 -20.01 -11.20 4.06
C ALA A 57 -21.03 -11.44 5.19
N PHE A 58 -20.58 -12.00 6.32
CA PHE A 58 -21.41 -12.30 7.49
C PHE A 58 -20.66 -11.96 8.77
N GLY A 59 -21.39 -11.44 9.76
CA GLY A 59 -20.89 -11.27 11.13
C GLY A 59 -21.09 -12.56 11.92
N VAL A 60 -20.02 -13.03 12.57
CA VAL A 60 -20.04 -14.16 13.51
C VAL A 60 -19.80 -13.60 14.91
N TRP A 61 -20.74 -13.87 15.81
CA TRP A 61 -20.68 -13.49 17.22
C TRP A 61 -20.66 -14.72 18.12
N ILE A 62 -19.77 -14.70 19.11
CA ILE A 62 -19.73 -15.68 20.20
C ILE A 62 -19.94 -14.91 21.49
N ASN A 63 -20.99 -15.25 22.24
CA ASN A 63 -21.36 -14.55 23.48
C ASN A 63 -21.48 -13.02 23.30
N ASN A 64 -22.14 -12.59 22.22
CA ASN A 64 -22.30 -11.17 21.84
C ASN A 64 -20.98 -10.42 21.55
N VAL A 65 -19.86 -11.12 21.38
CA VAL A 65 -18.58 -10.55 20.95
C VAL A 65 -18.32 -10.94 19.50
N PRO A 66 -18.07 -9.99 18.58
CA PRO A 66 -17.70 -10.34 17.22
C PRO A 66 -16.36 -11.06 17.19
N THR A 67 -16.26 -12.06 16.33
CA THR A 67 -14.99 -12.75 16.05
C THR A 67 -14.05 -11.83 15.28
N GLN A 68 -12.74 -12.10 15.35
CA GLN A 68 -11.72 -11.31 14.64
C GLN A 68 -11.99 -11.26 13.13
N ASP A 69 -12.37 -12.39 12.53
CA ASP A 69 -12.72 -12.49 11.11
C ASP A 69 -14.03 -11.79 10.75
N SER A 70 -14.76 -11.23 11.71
CA SER A 70 -15.96 -10.42 11.50
C SER A 70 -15.71 -8.92 11.65
N MET A 71 -14.49 -8.53 12.05
CA MET A 71 -14.13 -7.14 12.30
C MET A 71 -13.13 -6.65 11.25
N CYS A 72 -13.27 -5.38 10.86
CA CYS A 72 -12.22 -4.67 10.16
C CYS A 72 -11.24 -4.12 11.19
N SER A 73 -9.96 -4.36 10.97
CA SER A 73 -8.87 -3.85 11.81
C SER A 73 -7.86 -3.13 10.94
N TRP A 74 -7.36 -2.01 11.43
CA TRP A 74 -6.29 -1.29 10.73
C TRP A 74 -5.27 -0.73 11.71
N PHE A 75 -4.07 -0.50 11.18
CA PHE A 75 -2.93 0.01 11.90
C PHE A 75 -2.20 1.05 11.04
N THR A 76 -1.69 2.10 11.68
CA THR A 76 -0.73 3.02 11.09
C THR A 76 0.59 2.91 11.84
N TYR A 77 1.69 3.01 11.11
CA TYR A 77 3.03 2.81 11.65
C TYR A 77 3.92 4.01 11.37
N SER A 78 4.85 4.32 12.29
CA SER A 78 5.87 5.35 12.06
C SER A 78 7.04 4.86 11.21
N THR A 79 7.09 3.57 10.90
CA THR A 79 8.11 2.92 10.06
C THR A 79 7.47 2.26 8.83
N PRO A 80 8.20 2.13 7.71
CA PRO A 80 7.64 1.60 6.47
C PRO A 80 7.48 0.06 6.47
N ASP A 81 8.07 -0.64 7.44
CA ASP A 81 8.08 -2.11 7.55
C ASP A 81 6.87 -2.68 8.31
N ALA A 82 5.89 -1.84 8.69
CA ALA A 82 4.72 -2.22 9.48
C ALA A 82 5.07 -2.96 10.79
N ASN A 83 6.13 -2.49 11.45
CA ASN A 83 6.56 -3.05 12.73
C ASN A 83 5.57 -2.67 13.86
N LYS A 84 5.07 -3.69 14.57
CA LYS A 84 4.10 -3.56 15.66
C LYS A 84 4.62 -2.79 16.87
N ASP A 85 5.93 -2.66 17.04
CA ASP A 85 6.54 -1.82 18.08
C ASP A 85 6.43 -0.31 17.77
N HIS A 86 6.04 0.03 16.53
CA HIS A 86 5.99 1.39 16.00
C HIS A 86 4.58 1.81 15.56
N VAL A 87 3.54 1.25 16.18
CA VAL A 87 2.14 1.62 15.92
C VAL A 87 1.87 3.04 16.41
N LEU A 88 1.31 3.87 15.54
CA LEU A 88 0.85 5.23 15.85
C LEU A 88 -0.63 5.26 16.20
N GLN A 89 -1.46 4.59 15.42
CA GLN A 89 -2.89 4.49 15.66
C GLN A 89 -3.41 3.14 15.17
N THR A 90 -4.45 2.65 15.84
CA THR A 90 -5.18 1.46 15.41
C THR A 90 -6.65 1.61 15.77
N ASN A 91 -7.51 0.96 14.99
CA ASN A 91 -8.90 0.77 15.36
C ASN A 91 -9.40 -0.56 14.80
N THR A 92 -10.36 -1.14 15.53
CA THR A 92 -11.01 -2.39 15.16
C THR A 92 -12.51 -2.25 15.41
N SER A 93 -13.31 -2.47 14.37
CA SER A 93 -14.76 -2.34 14.43
C SER A 93 -15.43 -3.21 13.37
N ILE A 94 -16.70 -3.56 13.60
CA ILE A 94 -17.56 -4.11 12.53
C ILE A 94 -18.08 -2.97 11.63
N GLY A 95 -18.38 -1.82 12.24
CA GLY A 95 -19.01 -0.69 11.56
C GLY A 95 -18.01 0.19 10.81
N PRO A 96 -18.52 1.26 10.16
CA PRO A 96 -17.70 2.21 9.43
C PRO A 96 -16.61 2.85 10.30
N MET A 97 -15.48 3.16 9.68
CA MET A 97 -14.33 3.74 10.38
C MET A 97 -13.61 4.76 9.52
N TYR A 98 -12.84 5.61 10.20
CA TYR A 98 -11.92 6.55 9.58
C TYR A 98 -10.48 6.26 10.01
N ALA A 99 -9.55 6.38 9.07
CA ALA A 99 -8.11 6.31 9.31
C ALA A 99 -7.46 7.63 8.86
N ASN A 100 -6.78 8.30 9.79
CA ASN A 100 -6.02 9.51 9.47
C ASN A 100 -4.57 9.14 9.16
N ILE A 101 -4.22 9.13 7.88
CA ILE A 101 -2.88 8.85 7.38
C ILE A 101 -2.15 10.18 7.22
N ASN A 102 -1.60 10.69 8.33
CA ASN A 102 -0.83 11.93 8.32
C ASN A 102 0.63 11.69 7.87
N THR A 103 1.45 12.74 7.85
CA THR A 103 2.85 12.68 7.38
C THR A 103 3.80 11.88 8.28
N ALA A 104 3.42 11.62 9.53
CA ALA A 104 4.17 10.75 10.44
C ALA A 104 3.94 9.27 10.14
N VAL A 105 2.82 8.92 9.51
CA VAL A 105 2.53 7.55 9.07
C VAL A 105 3.40 7.22 7.87
N LYS A 106 4.12 6.09 7.97
CA LYS A 106 4.99 5.54 6.92
C LYS A 106 4.45 4.24 6.33
N ALA A 107 3.63 3.50 7.08
CA ALA A 107 2.88 2.37 6.55
C ALA A 107 1.46 2.34 7.12
N PHE A 108 0.53 1.85 6.31
CA PHE A 108 -0.86 1.60 6.65
C PHE A 108 -1.16 0.12 6.41
N GLU A 109 -1.67 -0.56 7.42
CA GLU A 109 -2.11 -1.94 7.31
C GLU A 109 -3.62 -2.00 7.52
N SER A 110 -4.30 -2.72 6.64
CA SER A 110 -5.73 -2.98 6.71
C SER A 110 -5.95 -4.48 6.65
N GLN A 111 -6.82 -4.98 7.52
CA GLN A 111 -7.21 -6.38 7.57
C GLN A 111 -8.73 -6.50 7.68
N ASN A 112 -9.30 -7.28 6.78
CA ASN A 112 -10.72 -7.60 6.72
C ASN A 112 -11.63 -6.35 6.69
N CYS A 113 -11.25 -5.36 5.90
CA CYS A 113 -12.03 -4.15 5.71
C CYS A 113 -12.71 -4.11 4.36
N GLN A 114 -13.77 -3.32 4.22
CA GLN A 114 -14.16 -2.81 2.91
C GLN A 114 -13.07 -1.86 2.38
N PRO A 115 -12.98 -1.62 1.05
CA PRO A 115 -12.04 -0.66 0.49
C PRO A 115 -12.12 0.70 1.17
N TRP A 116 -10.98 1.35 1.30
CA TRP A 116 -10.88 2.67 1.92
C TRP A 116 -10.91 3.74 0.84
N THR A 117 -11.93 4.60 0.89
CA THR A 117 -12.05 5.75 0.00
C THR A 117 -11.53 6.99 0.71
N ARG A 118 -10.76 7.81 -0.02
CA ARG A 118 -10.33 9.11 0.49
C ARG A 118 -11.54 10.01 0.75
N VAL A 119 -11.55 10.69 1.89
CA VAL A 119 -12.55 11.71 2.19
C VAL A 119 -12.16 13.00 1.45
N PRO A 120 -13.07 13.58 0.63
CA PRO A 120 -12.81 14.80 -0.12
C PRO A 120 -12.71 16.05 0.77
#